data_AF-A0AA88YDV1-F1
#
_entry.id   AF-A0AA88YDV1-F1
#
_cell.length_a   1.000
_cell.length_b   1.000
_cell.length_c   1.000
_cell.angle_alpha   90.00
_cell.angle_beta   90.00
_cell.angle_gamma   90.00
#
_symmetry.space_group_name_H-M   'P 1'
#
loop_
_entity.id
_entity.type
_entity.pdbx_description
1 polymer ?
#
loop_
_entity_poly.entity_id
_entity_poly.type
_entity_poly.pdbx_seq_one_letter_code
_entity_poly.pdbx_strand_id
1 'polypeptide(L)'
;MLHLLERQAGDHLPGGKFSTAPATIWEQSRSTIKHNKLPEFFFGQLDFLLRYKPNATTLCNEAFLVFSHNKTGRWLNELPDDERSVLLKEAKTEGPKIRKRFQQRMKEIESKRLSAQKMKENELHEKQERLYKRKEKMTNDILFFGLWQSEEEMTQQLQEIKRKTEKVKAVKAQLTFRKTVLHQTTLNKSLFQFSFGKKAKSLDELKANLKVLIDEARKGSTSETKSKKTPLLVLKRIKHKFENDWYYGEVVSVVPGFTDWYNVKYDNDPAIYVYRLQDDYELGDLLIVPKSAERFLSMMITFELGFLLT
;
A
#
# COMPACT_ATOMS: atom_id res chain seq x y z
N MET A 1 11.58 -12.98 16.52
CA MET A 1 11.02 -14.12 15.75
C MET A 1 9.80 -14.71 16.46
N LEU A 2 9.87 -15.04 17.76
CA LEU A 2 8.72 -15.52 18.57
C LEU A 2 7.46 -14.65 18.45
N HIS A 3 7.58 -13.34 18.64
CA HIS A 3 6.43 -12.43 18.58
C HIS A 3 5.74 -12.34 17.20
N LEU A 4 6.50 -12.61 16.14
CA LEU A 4 6.00 -12.64 14.76
C LEU A 4 5.21 -13.94 14.52
N LEU A 5 5.72 -15.04 15.08
CA LEU A 5 5.08 -16.35 15.07
C LEU A 5 3.79 -16.36 15.90
N GLU A 6 3.77 -15.70 17.06
CA GLU A 6 2.56 -15.51 17.87
C GLU A 6 1.49 -14.68 17.14
N ARG A 7 1.88 -13.64 16.38
CA ARG A 7 0.93 -12.87 15.57
C ARG A 7 0.42 -13.62 14.35
N GLN A 8 1.27 -14.40 13.69
CA GLN A 8 0.91 -15.12 12.46
C GLN A 8 0.15 -16.42 12.73
N ALA A 9 0.51 -17.15 13.79
CA ALA A 9 -0.06 -18.44 14.15
C ALA A 9 -0.96 -18.38 15.40
N GLY A 10 -1.26 -17.19 15.92
CA GLY A 10 -2.05 -17.01 17.15
C GLY A 10 -3.41 -17.70 17.12
N ASP A 11 -4.04 -17.80 15.95
CA ASP A 11 -5.30 -18.53 15.79
C ASP A 11 -5.13 -20.07 15.87
N HIS A 12 -3.92 -20.60 15.66
CA HIS A 12 -3.57 -22.03 15.70
C HIS A 12 -2.85 -22.47 16.98
N LEU A 13 -2.43 -21.52 17.83
CA LEU A 13 -1.79 -21.79 19.13
C LEU A 13 -2.83 -22.16 20.20
N PRO A 14 -2.42 -22.82 21.31
CA PRO A 14 -3.32 -23.20 22.40
C PRO A 14 -4.19 -22.02 22.88
N GLY A 15 -5.52 -22.13 22.70
CA GLY A 15 -6.48 -21.05 23.02
C GLY A 15 -6.91 -20.17 21.83
N GLY A 16 -6.34 -20.38 20.64
CA GLY A 16 -6.74 -19.75 19.39
C GLY A 16 -7.99 -20.38 18.77
N LYS A 17 -8.62 -19.68 17.82
CA LYS A 17 -9.90 -20.08 17.20
C LYS A 17 -9.86 -21.47 16.52
N PHE A 18 -8.70 -21.88 16.03
CA PHE A 18 -8.47 -23.17 15.36
C PHE A 18 -7.69 -24.17 16.22
N SER A 19 -7.37 -23.82 17.47
CA SER A 19 -6.68 -24.70 18.42
C SER A 19 -7.52 -25.92 18.78
N THR A 20 -8.84 -25.75 18.83
CA THR A 20 -9.78 -26.80 19.25
C THR A 20 -10.63 -27.19 18.04
N ALA A 21 -10.01 -27.84 17.06
CA ALA A 21 -10.76 -28.39 15.94
C ALA A 21 -11.71 -29.51 16.43
N PRO A 22 -12.95 -29.59 15.90
CA PRO A 22 -13.86 -30.70 16.16
C PRO A 22 -13.20 -32.06 15.95
N ALA A 23 -13.55 -33.08 16.75
CA ALA A 23 -12.96 -34.42 16.69
C ALA A 23 -13.03 -35.06 15.28
N THR A 24 -14.06 -34.69 14.50
CA THR A 24 -14.24 -35.10 13.11
C THR A 24 -13.13 -34.63 12.17
N ILE A 25 -12.64 -33.40 12.34
CA ILE A 25 -11.53 -32.85 11.53
C ILE A 25 -10.23 -33.57 11.86
N TRP A 26 -10.00 -33.90 13.13
CA TRP A 26 -8.84 -34.68 13.55
C TRP A 26 -8.83 -36.08 12.94
N GLU A 27 -9.99 -36.74 12.89
CA GLU A 27 -10.13 -38.07 12.30
C GLU A 27 -9.89 -38.06 10.78
N GLN A 28 -10.42 -37.06 10.07
CA GLN A 28 -10.16 -36.87 8.64
C GLN A 28 -8.68 -36.54 8.37
N SER A 29 -8.07 -35.70 9.22
CA SER A 29 -6.69 -35.23 9.06
C SER A 29 -5.65 -36.28 9.45
N ARG A 30 -6.02 -37.34 10.21
CA ARG A 30 -5.10 -38.45 10.53
C ARG A 30 -4.52 -39.13 9.29
N SER A 31 -5.28 -39.14 8.19
CA SER A 31 -4.86 -39.70 6.91
C SER A 31 -3.89 -38.80 6.12
N THR A 32 -3.78 -37.52 6.51
CA THR A 32 -2.96 -36.54 5.80
C THR A 32 -1.53 -36.51 6.33
N ILE A 33 -0.57 -36.34 5.41
CA ILE A 33 0.84 -36.32 5.74
C ILE A 33 1.15 -35.02 6.49
N LYS A 34 1.83 -35.12 7.65
CA LYS A 34 2.13 -34.00 8.55
C LYS A 34 3.09 -32.95 7.98
N HIS A 35 3.70 -33.21 6.82
CA HIS A 35 4.64 -32.30 6.16
C HIS A 35 4.10 -31.82 4.81
N ASN A 36 4.38 -30.57 4.47
CA ASN A 36 3.95 -29.90 3.25
C ASN A 36 4.86 -30.14 2.02
N LYS A 37 5.85 -31.04 2.12
CA LYS A 37 6.82 -31.31 1.04
C LYS A 37 6.18 -31.58 -0.33
N LEU A 38 5.10 -32.36 -0.36
CA LEU A 38 4.42 -32.70 -1.62
C LEU A 38 3.74 -31.46 -2.25
N PRO A 39 2.86 -30.73 -1.54
CA PRO A 39 2.35 -29.45 -2.02
C PRO A 39 3.44 -28.48 -2.47
N GLU A 40 4.49 -28.28 -1.67
CA GLU A 40 5.61 -27.38 -2.02
C GLU A 40 6.31 -27.80 -3.31
N PHE A 41 6.55 -29.10 -3.48
CA PHE A 41 7.13 -29.64 -4.71
C PHE A 41 6.23 -29.39 -5.92
N PHE A 42 4.92 -29.67 -5.81
CA PHE A 42 3.97 -29.39 -6.89
C PHE A 42 3.89 -27.91 -7.25
N PHE A 43 3.84 -27.03 -6.25
CA PHE A 43 3.83 -25.59 -6.48
C PHE A 43 5.14 -25.10 -7.09
N GLY A 44 6.28 -25.62 -6.64
CA GLY A 44 7.59 -25.29 -7.22
C GLY A 44 7.69 -25.74 -8.69
N GLN A 45 7.21 -26.94 -9.02
CA GLN A 45 7.17 -27.41 -10.41
C GLN A 45 6.16 -26.62 -11.26
N LEU A 46 5.00 -26.25 -10.71
CA LEU A 46 4.03 -25.42 -11.41
C LEU A 46 4.58 -24.03 -11.70
N ASP A 47 5.21 -23.38 -10.72
CA ASP A 47 5.85 -22.08 -10.90
C ASP A 47 6.96 -22.14 -11.97
N PHE A 48 7.78 -23.20 -11.94
CA PHE A 48 8.76 -23.44 -13.00
C PHE A 48 8.09 -23.57 -14.37
N LEU A 49 7.02 -24.37 -14.50
CA LEU A 49 6.31 -24.55 -15.78
C LEU A 49 5.64 -23.26 -16.28
N LEU A 50 5.10 -22.44 -15.38
CA LEU A 50 4.51 -21.15 -15.76
C LEU A 50 5.56 -20.19 -16.33
N ARG A 51 6.80 -20.24 -15.83
CA ARG A 51 7.92 -19.44 -16.35
C ARG A 51 8.52 -20.01 -17.63
N TYR A 52 8.71 -21.34 -17.67
CA TYR A 52 9.33 -22.03 -18.81
C TYR A 52 8.38 -22.13 -20.00
N LYS A 53 7.06 -22.25 -19.75
CA LYS A 53 6.01 -22.33 -20.78
C LYS A 53 4.92 -21.27 -20.52
N PRO A 54 5.24 -19.97 -20.70
CA PRO A 54 4.31 -18.89 -20.40
C PRO A 54 3.06 -18.90 -21.29
N ASN A 55 3.18 -19.44 -22.50
CA ASN A 55 2.07 -19.54 -23.46
C ASN A 55 1.18 -20.78 -23.22
N ALA A 56 1.57 -21.69 -22.33
CA ALA A 56 0.74 -22.84 -21.98
C ALA A 56 -0.35 -22.43 -20.99
N THR A 57 -1.56 -22.94 -21.17
CA THR A 57 -2.65 -22.69 -20.23
C THR A 57 -2.36 -23.36 -18.88
N THR A 58 -2.88 -22.80 -17.79
CA THR A 58 -2.76 -23.41 -16.46
C THR A 58 -3.31 -24.83 -16.43
N LEU A 59 -4.45 -25.05 -17.10
CA LEU A 59 -5.03 -26.39 -17.29
C LEU A 59 -4.04 -27.38 -17.93
N CYS A 60 -3.27 -26.94 -18.93
CA CYS A 60 -2.28 -27.80 -19.60
C CYS A 60 -1.10 -28.11 -18.67
N ASN A 61 -0.61 -27.12 -17.95
CA ASN A 61 0.49 -27.29 -17.00
C ASN A 61 0.09 -28.19 -15.83
N GLU A 62 -1.11 -28.01 -15.28
CA GLU A 62 -1.70 -28.87 -14.24
C GLU A 62 -1.84 -30.32 -14.72
N ALA A 63 -2.41 -30.51 -15.92
CA ALA A 63 -2.55 -31.85 -16.51
C ALA A 63 -1.20 -32.53 -16.70
N PHE A 64 -0.17 -31.79 -17.14
CA PHE A 64 1.18 -32.30 -17.29
C PHE A 64 1.79 -32.75 -15.95
N LEU A 65 1.66 -31.92 -14.91
CA LEU A 65 2.16 -32.24 -13.57
C LEU A 65 1.50 -33.51 -13.01
N VAL A 66 0.18 -33.59 -13.10
CA VAL A 66 -0.58 -34.75 -12.61
C VAL A 66 -0.21 -36.00 -13.40
N PHE A 67 -0.12 -35.91 -14.73
CA PHE A 67 0.26 -37.03 -15.59
C PHE A 67 1.66 -37.56 -15.28
N SER A 68 2.62 -36.64 -15.07
CA SER A 68 4.01 -37.00 -14.74
C SER A 68 4.13 -37.60 -13.34
N HIS A 69 3.51 -36.97 -12.34
CA HIS A 69 3.65 -37.39 -10.94
C HIS A 69 2.94 -38.72 -10.65
N ASN A 70 1.75 -38.90 -11.24
CA ASN A 70 0.99 -40.14 -11.09
C ASN A 70 1.55 -41.27 -11.96
N LYS A 71 2.64 -41.04 -12.71
CA LYS A 71 3.25 -42.00 -13.64
C LYS A 71 2.23 -42.58 -14.62
N THR A 72 1.24 -41.77 -15.00
CA THR A 72 0.08 -42.21 -15.80
C THR A 72 0.52 -42.79 -17.13
N GLY A 73 1.60 -42.28 -17.74
CA GLY A 73 2.17 -42.84 -18.96
C GLY A 73 2.72 -44.26 -18.79
N ARG A 74 3.39 -44.55 -17.67
CA ARG A 74 3.88 -45.90 -17.36
C ARG A 74 2.72 -46.86 -17.14
N TRP A 75 1.76 -46.45 -16.31
CA TRP A 75 0.54 -47.22 -16.07
C TRP A 75 -0.23 -47.52 -17.37
N LEU A 76 -0.37 -46.52 -18.25
CA LEU A 76 -1.03 -46.70 -19.54
C LEU A 76 -0.30 -47.70 -20.45
N ASN A 77 1.03 -47.78 -20.36
CA ASN A 77 1.83 -48.72 -21.14
C ASN A 77 1.78 -50.15 -20.60
N GLU A 78 1.46 -50.32 -19.32
CA GLU A 78 1.31 -51.63 -18.66
C GLU A 78 -0.10 -52.24 -18.87
N LEU A 79 -1.06 -51.45 -19.38
CA LEU A 79 -2.42 -51.91 -19.68
C LEU A 79 -2.51 -52.75 -20.96
N PRO A 80 -3.48 -53.67 -21.06
CA PRO A 80 -3.82 -54.35 -22.31
C PRO A 80 -4.19 -53.36 -23.42
N ASP A 81 -3.85 -53.69 -24.67
CA ASP A 81 -4.04 -52.82 -25.82
C ASP A 81 -5.51 -52.43 -26.04
N ASP A 82 -6.43 -53.37 -25.80
CA ASP A 82 -7.87 -53.15 -25.95
C ASP A 82 -8.37 -52.09 -24.96
N GLU A 83 -8.05 -52.24 -23.68
CA GLU A 83 -8.44 -51.30 -22.62
C GLU A 83 -7.79 -49.92 -22.81
N ARG A 84 -6.51 -49.89 -23.16
CA ARG A 84 -5.77 -48.67 -23.47
C ARG A 84 -6.44 -47.89 -24.62
N SER A 85 -6.88 -48.59 -25.66
CA SER A 85 -7.51 -47.97 -26.82
C SER A 85 -8.86 -47.32 -26.47
N VAL A 86 -9.64 -47.95 -25.58
CA VAL A 86 -10.93 -47.43 -25.09
C VAL A 86 -10.71 -46.14 -24.30
N LEU A 87 -9.79 -46.16 -23.33
CA LEU A 87 -9.46 -45.00 -22.51
C LEU A 87 -8.95 -43.81 -23.34
N LEU A 88 -8.10 -44.07 -24.34
CA LEU A 88 -7.61 -43.03 -25.24
C LEU A 88 -8.71 -42.45 -26.14
N LYS A 89 -9.68 -43.26 -26.57
CA LYS A 89 -10.86 -42.77 -27.30
C LYS A 89 -11.71 -41.87 -26.42
N GLU A 90 -11.96 -42.26 -25.17
CA GLU A 90 -12.69 -41.45 -24.21
C GLU A 90 -11.96 -40.13 -23.88
N ALA A 91 -10.64 -40.16 -23.68
CA ALA A 91 -9.86 -38.94 -23.47
C ALA A 91 -9.95 -37.98 -24.67
N LYS A 92 -9.98 -38.51 -25.90
CA LYS A 92 -10.15 -37.70 -27.12
C LYS A 92 -11.54 -37.05 -27.20
N THR A 93 -12.59 -37.72 -26.75
CA THR A 93 -13.96 -37.17 -26.76
C THR A 93 -14.21 -36.17 -25.62
N GLU A 94 -13.66 -36.42 -24.44
CA GLU A 94 -13.85 -35.55 -23.26
C GLU A 94 -12.93 -34.34 -23.23
N GLY A 95 -11.71 -34.43 -23.79
CA GLY A 95 -10.73 -33.35 -23.79
C GLY A 95 -11.27 -31.99 -24.29
N PRO A 96 -11.98 -31.93 -25.44
CA PRO A 96 -12.63 -30.72 -25.91
C PRO A 96 -13.68 -30.16 -24.93
N LYS A 97 -14.46 -31.02 -24.26
CA LYS A 97 -15.49 -30.59 -23.30
C LYS A 97 -14.84 -29.94 -22.08
N ILE A 98 -13.74 -30.50 -21.57
CA ILE A 98 -12.98 -29.93 -20.45
C ILE A 98 -12.41 -28.55 -20.84
N ARG A 99 -11.81 -28.43 -22.03
CA ARG A 99 -11.29 -27.14 -22.53
C ARG A 99 -12.39 -26.08 -22.65
N LYS A 100 -13.57 -26.45 -23.16
CA LYS A 100 -14.72 -25.54 -23.27
C LYS A 100 -15.20 -25.07 -21.89
N ARG A 101 -15.32 -25.96 -20.91
CA ARG A 101 -15.68 -25.60 -19.51
C ARG A 101 -14.64 -24.67 -18.90
N PHE A 102 -13.35 -24.93 -19.12
CA PHE A 102 -12.27 -24.07 -18.63
C PHE A 102 -12.37 -22.66 -19.23
N GLN A 103 -12.58 -22.54 -20.55
CA GLN A 103 -12.77 -21.25 -21.21
C GLN A 103 -13.99 -20.48 -20.66
N GLN A 104 -15.12 -21.16 -20.43
CA GLN A 104 -16.30 -20.54 -19.82
C GLN A 104 -16.00 -20.00 -18.42
N ARG A 105 -15.36 -20.82 -17.58
CA ARG A 105 -14.95 -20.41 -16.24
C ARG A 105 -14.00 -19.21 -16.26
N MET A 106 -13.06 -19.17 -17.19
CA MET A 106 -12.15 -18.03 -17.33
C MET A 106 -12.89 -16.73 -17.67
N LYS A 107 -13.88 -16.79 -18.59
CA LYS A 107 -14.74 -15.63 -18.91
C LYS A 107 -15.57 -15.17 -17.71
N GLU A 108 -16.09 -16.09 -16.91
CA GLU A 108 -16.80 -15.77 -15.67
C GLU A 108 -15.90 -15.11 -14.62
N ILE A 109 -14.67 -15.59 -14.49
CA ILE A 109 -13.69 -14.99 -13.57
C ILE A 109 -13.35 -13.57 -14.03
N GLU A 110 -13.14 -13.37 -15.32
CA GLU A 110 -12.87 -12.06 -15.91
C GLU A 110 -14.02 -11.08 -15.68
N SER A 111 -15.27 -11.49 -15.95
CA SER A 111 -16.44 -10.62 -15.75
C SER A 111 -16.63 -10.24 -14.27
N LYS A 112 -16.38 -11.17 -13.34
CA LYS A 112 -16.40 -10.91 -11.90
C LYS A 112 -15.28 -9.96 -11.46
N ARG A 113 -14.09 -10.07 -12.03
CA ARG A 113 -12.97 -9.15 -11.73
C ARG A 113 -13.29 -7.74 -12.21
N LEU A 114 -13.83 -7.62 -13.43
CA LEU A 114 -14.21 -6.32 -13.99
C LEU A 114 -15.33 -5.65 -13.17
N SER A 115 -16.35 -6.40 -12.75
CA SER A 115 -17.42 -5.84 -11.91
C SER A 115 -16.91 -5.41 -10.55
N ALA A 116 -16.04 -6.20 -9.90
CA ALA A 116 -15.41 -5.84 -8.64
C ALA A 116 -14.51 -4.60 -8.76
N GLN A 117 -13.78 -4.45 -9.88
CA GLN A 117 -12.97 -3.27 -10.16
C GLN A 117 -13.84 -2.02 -10.31
N LYS A 118 -14.92 -2.10 -11.10
CA LYS A 118 -15.87 -0.99 -11.28
C LYS A 118 -16.54 -0.58 -9.96
N MET A 119 -16.92 -1.55 -9.12
CA MET A 119 -17.49 -1.24 -7.80
C MET A 119 -16.48 -0.47 -6.93
N LYS A 120 -15.20 -0.88 -6.91
CA LYS A 120 -14.16 -0.16 -6.17
C LYS A 120 -13.92 1.25 -6.71
N GLU A 121 -13.95 1.42 -8.02
CA GLU A 121 -13.82 2.73 -8.67
C GLU A 121 -14.99 3.64 -8.30
N ASN A 122 -16.23 3.14 -8.37
CA ASN A 122 -17.42 3.88 -7.96
C ASN A 122 -17.39 4.24 -6.48
N GLU A 123 -16.99 3.31 -5.60
CA GLU A 123 -16.84 3.59 -4.17
C GLU A 123 -15.79 4.68 -3.90
N LEU A 124 -14.68 4.68 -4.65
CA LEU A 124 -13.65 5.70 -4.54
C LEU A 124 -14.18 7.06 -4.99
N HIS A 125 -14.86 7.09 -6.14
CA HIS A 125 -15.49 8.28 -6.67
C HIS A 125 -16.52 8.87 -5.70
N GLU A 126 -17.41 8.03 -5.15
CA GLU A 126 -18.38 8.45 -4.12
C GLU A 126 -17.70 8.99 -2.86
N LYS A 127 -16.63 8.35 -2.40
CA LYS A 127 -15.85 8.85 -1.25
C LYS A 127 -15.27 10.22 -1.56
N GLN A 128 -14.70 10.42 -2.75
CA GLN A 128 -14.18 11.72 -3.19
C GLN A 128 -15.27 12.78 -3.28
N GLU A 129 -16.41 12.49 -3.91
CA GLU A 129 -17.54 13.41 -3.97
C GLU A 129 -18.05 13.80 -2.58
N ARG A 130 -18.19 12.84 -1.67
CA ARG A 130 -18.59 13.12 -0.28
C ARG A 130 -17.59 14.04 0.42
N LEU A 131 -16.29 13.87 0.16
CA LEU A 131 -15.26 14.77 0.68
C LEU A 131 -15.38 16.17 0.07
N TYR A 132 -15.59 16.29 -1.25
CA TYR A 132 -15.80 17.58 -1.91
C TYR A 132 -17.02 18.31 -1.38
N LYS A 133 -18.18 17.65 -1.33
CA LYS A 133 -19.43 18.21 -0.78
C LYS A 133 -19.26 18.66 0.67
N ARG A 134 -18.50 17.91 1.48
CA ARG A 134 -18.19 18.27 2.86
C ARG A 134 -17.30 19.52 2.94
N LYS A 135 -16.27 19.61 2.10
CA LYS A 135 -15.39 20.78 2.02
C LYS A 135 -16.14 22.01 1.54
N GLU A 136 -16.95 21.88 0.49
CA GLU A 136 -17.80 22.95 -0.05
C GLU A 136 -18.75 23.50 1.03
N LYS A 137 -19.41 22.63 1.79
CA LYS A 137 -20.25 23.05 2.92
C LYS A 137 -19.44 23.84 3.96
N MET A 138 -18.25 23.38 4.33
CA MET A 138 -17.38 24.09 5.28
C MET A 138 -16.94 25.46 4.75
N THR A 139 -16.65 25.56 3.45
CA THR A 139 -16.30 26.83 2.79
C THR A 139 -17.50 27.77 2.76
N ASN A 140 -18.69 27.27 2.43
CA ASN A 140 -19.93 28.05 2.42
C ASN A 140 -20.29 28.56 3.82
N ASP A 141 -20.12 27.73 4.85
CA ASP A 141 -20.30 28.15 6.25
C ASP A 141 -19.34 29.30 6.62
N ILE A 142 -18.07 29.25 6.18
CA ILE A 142 -17.10 30.34 6.41
C ILE A 142 -17.40 31.58 5.57
N LEU A 143 -17.86 31.43 4.32
CA LEU A 143 -18.31 32.57 3.52
C LEU A 143 -19.46 33.32 4.21
N PHE A 144 -20.35 32.60 4.89
CA PHE A 144 -21.46 33.19 5.64
C PHE A 144 -21.01 33.88 6.93
N PHE A 145 -20.11 33.26 7.71
CA PHE A 145 -19.69 33.79 9.02
C PHE A 145 -18.42 34.67 8.98
N GLY A 146 -17.74 34.77 7.82
CA GLY A 146 -16.41 35.38 7.70
C GLY A 146 -15.30 34.51 8.29
N LEU A 147 -14.04 34.67 7.87
CA LEU A 147 -12.88 33.99 8.47
C LEU A 147 -12.20 34.95 9.45
N TRP A 148 -12.20 34.62 10.75
CA TRP A 148 -11.62 35.49 11.78
C TRP A 148 -10.11 35.26 11.88
N GLN A 149 -9.31 36.29 11.63
CA GLN A 149 -7.85 36.25 11.66
C GLN A 149 -7.26 36.95 12.90
N SER A 150 -8.05 37.80 13.56
CA SER A 150 -7.68 38.49 14.79
C SER A 150 -8.65 38.18 15.94
N GLU A 151 -8.15 38.35 17.17
CA GLU A 151 -9.00 38.27 18.37
C GLU A 151 -10.05 39.40 18.39
N GLU A 152 -9.70 40.56 17.85
CA GLU A 152 -10.56 41.73 17.75
C GLU A 152 -11.72 41.47 16.78
N GLU A 153 -11.45 40.96 15.58
CA GLU A 153 -12.49 40.50 14.64
C GLU A 153 -13.39 39.44 15.26
N MET A 154 -12.80 38.47 15.98
CA MET A 154 -13.54 37.41 16.64
C MET A 154 -14.56 38.00 17.64
N THR A 155 -14.11 38.92 18.50
CA THR A 155 -14.96 39.53 19.53
C THR A 155 -16.03 40.44 18.94
N GLN A 156 -15.70 41.23 17.91
CA GLN A 156 -16.64 42.11 17.21
C GLN A 156 -17.74 41.31 16.50
N GLN A 157 -17.38 40.29 15.72
CA GLN A 157 -18.33 39.44 15.01
C GLN A 157 -19.22 38.63 15.97
N LEU A 158 -18.69 38.22 17.13
CA LEU A 158 -19.47 37.57 18.17
C LEU A 158 -20.42 38.51 18.91
N GLN A 159 -20.18 39.83 18.90
CA GLN A 159 -21.11 40.83 19.44
C GLN A 159 -22.26 41.11 18.47
N GLU A 160 -21.99 41.13 17.16
CA GLU A 160 -23.00 41.33 16.10
C GLU A 160 -24.04 40.22 16.04
N ILE A 161 -23.64 38.96 16.31
CA ILE A 161 -24.56 37.83 16.33
C ILE A 161 -25.46 37.91 17.58
N LYS A 162 -26.79 38.02 17.38
CA LYS A 162 -27.75 38.16 18.49
C LYS A 162 -28.05 36.82 19.19
N ARG A 163 -28.03 35.70 18.47
CA ARG A 163 -28.44 34.38 19.01
C ARG A 163 -27.26 33.56 19.50
N LYS A 164 -27.36 33.05 20.74
CA LYS A 164 -26.34 32.19 21.37
C LYS A 164 -26.07 30.89 20.58
N THR A 165 -27.08 30.32 19.93
CA THR A 165 -26.96 29.11 19.10
C THR A 165 -26.16 29.36 17.83
N GLU A 166 -26.31 30.52 17.20
CA GLU A 166 -25.56 30.94 16.02
C GLU A 166 -24.10 31.24 16.37
N LYS A 167 -23.83 31.83 17.55
CA LYS A 167 -22.45 31.97 18.07
C LYS A 167 -21.71 30.64 18.16
N VAL A 168 -22.38 29.61 18.70
CA VAL A 168 -21.80 28.27 18.80
C VAL A 168 -21.56 27.66 17.41
N LYS A 169 -22.48 27.86 16.45
CA LYS A 169 -22.30 27.38 15.07
C LYS A 169 -21.13 28.07 14.37
N ALA A 170 -21.01 29.39 14.48
CA ALA A 170 -19.92 30.17 13.90
C ALA A 170 -18.56 29.70 14.44
N VAL A 171 -18.40 29.61 15.78
CA VAL A 171 -17.14 29.14 16.40
C VAL A 171 -16.81 27.69 15.99
N LYS A 172 -17.82 26.81 15.88
CA LYS A 172 -17.61 25.44 15.39
C LYS A 172 -17.21 25.41 13.90
N ALA A 173 -17.80 26.25 13.06
CA ALA A 173 -17.42 26.39 11.67
C ALA A 173 -15.94 26.83 11.54
N GLN A 174 -15.51 27.83 12.33
CA GLN A 174 -14.10 28.26 12.38
C GLN A 174 -13.16 27.13 12.76
N LEU A 175 -13.45 26.40 13.83
CA LEU A 175 -12.61 25.30 14.31
C LEU A 175 -12.56 24.13 13.32
N THR A 176 -13.69 23.77 12.70
CA THR A 176 -13.73 22.71 11.69
C THR A 176 -12.99 23.10 10.40
N PHE A 177 -13.11 24.34 9.95
CA PHE A 177 -12.42 24.86 8.78
C PHE A 177 -10.91 24.90 8.98
N ARG A 178 -10.45 25.44 10.13
CA ARG A 178 -9.03 25.46 10.51
C ARG A 178 -8.42 24.06 10.58
N LYS A 179 -9.17 23.07 11.06
CA LYS A 179 -8.75 21.67 11.12
C LYS A 179 -8.72 20.98 9.75
N THR A 180 -9.78 21.15 8.97
CA THR A 180 -10.08 20.26 7.81
C THR A 180 -9.67 20.88 6.48
N VAL A 181 -9.75 22.21 6.34
CA VAL A 181 -9.42 22.93 5.10
C VAL A 181 -8.02 23.56 5.21
N LEU A 182 -7.71 24.23 6.32
CA LEU A 182 -6.40 24.85 6.54
C LEU A 182 -5.34 23.88 7.10
N HIS A 183 -5.75 22.66 7.48
CA HIS A 183 -4.88 21.63 8.03
C HIS A 183 -3.97 22.11 9.18
N GLN A 184 -4.46 23.03 10.03
CA GLN A 184 -3.65 23.62 11.10
C GLN A 184 -3.21 22.52 12.09
N THR A 185 -1.90 22.29 12.16
CA THR A 185 -1.31 21.29 13.06
C THR A 185 -0.98 21.91 14.39
N THR A 186 -1.54 21.36 15.47
CA THR A 186 -1.24 21.78 16.84
C THR A 186 -0.69 20.61 17.66
N LEU A 187 0.05 20.93 18.73
CA LEU A 187 0.53 19.95 19.69
C LEU A 187 -0.66 19.30 20.44
N ASN A 188 -1.69 20.09 20.73
CA ASN A 188 -2.88 19.66 21.45
C ASN A 188 -4.05 19.39 20.49
N LYS A 189 -4.22 18.13 20.08
CA LYS A 189 -5.38 17.68 19.26
C LYS A 189 -6.74 17.95 19.92
N SER A 190 -6.78 18.12 21.23
CA SER A 190 -7.97 18.44 22.03
C SER A 190 -8.56 19.83 21.73
N LEU A 191 -7.78 20.74 21.12
CA LEU A 191 -8.23 22.10 20.76
C LEU A 191 -9.33 22.09 19.69
N PHE A 192 -9.31 21.10 18.78
CA PHE A 192 -10.32 20.96 17.73
C PHE A 192 -11.53 20.10 18.12
N GLN A 193 -11.58 19.62 19.36
CA GLN A 193 -12.63 18.73 19.83
C GLN A 193 -13.81 19.53 20.41
N PHE A 194 -15.04 19.16 20.01
CA PHE A 194 -16.28 19.86 20.42
C PHE A 194 -16.91 19.33 21.71
N SER A 195 -16.45 18.17 22.22
CA SER A 195 -16.94 17.53 23.43
C SER A 195 -15.82 16.77 24.15
N PHE A 196 -15.87 16.73 25.48
CA PHE A 196 -15.01 15.86 26.28
C PHE A 196 -15.89 14.77 26.90
N GLY A 197 -15.79 13.54 26.39
CA GLY A 197 -16.70 12.46 26.77
C GLY A 197 -18.16 12.78 26.45
N LYS A 198 -19.04 12.70 27.46
CA LYS A 198 -20.49 12.98 27.33
C LYS A 198 -20.88 14.47 27.46
N LYS A 199 -19.93 15.38 27.77
CA LYS A 199 -20.21 16.81 27.95
C LYS A 199 -19.76 17.63 26.74
N ALA A 200 -20.65 18.45 26.20
CA ALA A 200 -20.31 19.43 25.16
C ALA A 200 -19.53 20.60 25.79
N LYS A 201 -18.47 21.08 25.12
CA LYS A 201 -17.70 22.24 25.60
C LYS A 201 -18.55 23.50 25.63
N SER A 202 -18.33 24.35 26.63
CA SER A 202 -19.00 25.64 26.75
C SER A 202 -18.60 26.58 25.61
N LEU A 203 -19.43 27.58 25.30
CA LEU A 203 -19.12 28.63 24.32
C LEU A 203 -17.79 29.32 24.66
N ASP A 204 -17.52 29.54 25.94
CA ASP A 204 -16.33 30.28 26.38
C ASP A 204 -15.06 29.43 26.29
N GLU A 205 -15.17 28.11 26.50
CA GLU A 205 -14.08 27.16 26.25
C GLU A 205 -13.75 27.05 24.75
N LEU A 206 -14.78 27.08 23.88
CA LEU A 206 -14.57 27.04 22.43
C LEU A 206 -13.92 28.33 21.91
N LYS A 207 -14.28 29.49 22.47
CA LYS A 207 -13.61 30.77 22.19
C LYS A 207 -12.15 30.76 22.62
N ALA A 208 -11.87 30.27 23.83
CA ALA A 208 -10.50 30.16 24.34
C ALA A 208 -9.64 29.25 23.44
N ASN A 209 -10.19 28.10 23.01
CA ASN A 209 -9.49 27.22 22.06
C ASN A 209 -9.24 27.90 20.71
N LEU A 210 -10.20 28.69 20.20
CA LEU A 210 -10.03 29.43 18.95
C LEU A 210 -9.00 30.55 19.07
N LYS A 211 -8.94 31.25 20.21
CA LYS A 211 -7.92 32.26 20.49
C LYS A 211 -6.52 31.67 20.45
N VAL A 212 -6.30 30.55 21.14
CA VAL A 212 -5.01 29.83 21.10
C VAL A 212 -4.63 29.46 19.67
N LEU A 213 -5.59 29.01 18.84
CA LEU A 213 -5.35 28.68 17.44
C LEU A 213 -5.03 29.91 16.57
N ILE A 214 -5.66 31.05 16.82
CA ILE A 214 -5.35 32.31 16.12
C ILE A 214 -3.95 32.80 16.51
N ASP A 215 -3.61 32.74 17.79
CA ASP A 215 -2.30 33.13 18.30
C ASP A 215 -1.19 32.20 17.80
N GLU A 216 -1.43 30.89 17.74
CA GLU A 216 -0.52 29.91 17.12
C GLU A 216 -0.36 30.17 15.62
N ALA A 217 -1.43 30.51 14.90
CA ALA A 217 -1.35 30.85 13.48
C ALA A 217 -0.55 32.15 13.24
N ARG A 218 -0.67 33.14 14.11
CA ARG A 218 0.12 34.39 14.07
C ARG A 218 1.60 34.16 14.38
N LYS A 219 1.89 33.28 15.34
CA LYS A 219 3.26 32.88 15.70
C LYS A 219 3.89 31.93 14.66
N GLY A 220 3.07 31.29 13.82
CA GLY A 220 3.43 30.17 12.97
C GLY A 220 3.77 30.50 11.51
N SER A 221 4.67 31.46 11.25
CA SER A 221 5.53 31.35 10.05
C SER A 221 6.71 30.37 10.27
N THR A 222 6.85 29.78 11.46
CA THR A 222 7.97 28.91 11.83
C THR A 222 7.59 27.57 12.45
N SER A 223 6.30 27.20 12.55
CA SER A 223 5.95 25.81 12.85
C SER A 223 5.90 25.04 11.55
N GLU A 224 7.08 24.59 11.13
CA GLU A 224 7.35 23.42 10.31
C GLU A 224 6.06 22.69 9.92
N THR A 225 5.67 22.88 8.66
CA THR A 225 4.98 21.86 7.88
C THR A 225 5.54 20.54 8.39
N LYS A 226 4.68 19.66 8.91
CA LYS A 226 5.07 18.26 9.15
C LYS A 226 5.47 17.72 7.80
N SER A 227 6.73 17.97 7.44
CA SER A 227 7.50 17.20 6.51
C SER A 227 7.16 15.79 6.92
N LYS A 228 6.52 15.07 6.00
CA LYS A 228 6.52 13.61 6.06
C LYS A 228 7.92 13.24 6.56
N LYS A 229 8.05 12.31 7.51
CA LYS A 229 9.36 11.74 7.87
C LYS A 229 9.93 11.03 6.64
N THR A 230 10.25 11.78 5.60
CA THR A 230 11.00 11.38 4.44
C THR A 230 12.41 11.81 4.83
N PRO A 231 13.36 10.87 4.91
CA PRO A 231 14.75 11.25 5.11
C PRO A 231 15.10 12.26 4.02
N LEU A 232 15.68 13.40 4.40
CA LEU A 232 16.17 14.40 3.47
C LEU A 232 17.11 13.67 2.50
N LEU A 233 16.66 13.46 1.26
CA LEU A 233 17.37 12.65 0.25
C LEU A 233 18.62 13.36 -0.27
N VAL A 234 18.70 14.67 -0.05
CA VAL A 234 19.81 15.54 -0.45
C VAL A 234 21.13 15.06 0.19
N LEU A 235 22.19 14.99 -0.63
CA LEU A 235 23.51 14.49 -0.28
C LEU A 235 23.53 13.02 0.18
N LYS A 236 22.54 12.23 -0.24
CA LYS A 236 22.53 10.79 -0.06
C LYS A 236 22.95 10.09 -1.34
N ARG A 237 23.73 9.03 -1.16
CA ARG A 237 24.01 8.05 -2.20
C ARG A 237 22.76 7.20 -2.41
N ILE A 238 22.38 7.03 -3.67
CA ILE A 238 21.19 6.30 -4.06
C ILE A 238 21.53 5.23 -5.10
N LYS A 239 20.71 4.19 -5.12
CA LYS A 239 20.65 3.19 -6.18
C LYS A 239 19.26 3.31 -6.80
N HIS A 240 19.19 3.76 -8.04
CA HIS A 240 17.95 4.06 -8.77
C HIS A 240 17.77 3.03 -9.89
N LYS A 241 16.62 2.38 -9.94
CA LYS A 241 16.27 1.41 -10.96
C LYS A 241 15.62 2.09 -12.16
N PHE A 242 16.14 1.83 -13.35
CA PHE A 242 15.50 2.18 -14.61
C PHE A 242 15.28 0.90 -15.42
N GLU A 243 14.04 0.64 -15.80
CA GLU A 243 13.62 -0.58 -16.49
C GLU A 243 14.04 -1.85 -15.73
N ASN A 244 15.17 -2.46 -16.13
CA ASN A 244 15.73 -3.66 -15.52
C ASN A 244 17.08 -3.45 -14.83
N ASP A 245 17.70 -2.29 -14.97
CA ASP A 245 19.07 -2.02 -14.50
C ASP A 245 19.10 -1.02 -13.34
N TRP A 246 20.12 -1.17 -12.50
CA TRP A 246 20.33 -0.30 -11.35
C TRP A 246 21.51 0.63 -11.57
N TYR A 247 21.28 1.91 -11.31
CA TYR A 247 22.25 2.97 -11.49
C TYR A 247 22.57 3.59 -10.14
N TYR A 248 23.86 3.80 -9.90
CA TYR A 248 24.35 4.47 -8.70
C TYR A 248 24.50 5.96 -8.97
N GLY A 249 24.06 6.76 -8.02
CA GLY A 249 24.10 8.21 -8.13
C GLY A 249 24.03 8.91 -6.79
N GLU A 250 24.19 10.21 -6.81
CA GLU A 250 24.10 11.08 -5.65
C GLU A 250 23.05 12.18 -5.90
N VAL A 251 22.22 12.40 -4.89
CA VAL A 251 21.24 13.49 -4.92
C VAL A 251 21.95 14.78 -4.53
N VAL A 252 22.08 15.70 -5.48
CA VAL A 252 22.86 16.93 -5.32
C VAL A 252 22.07 17.96 -4.52
N SER A 253 20.83 18.25 -4.93
CA SER A 253 20.01 19.31 -4.33
C SER A 253 18.53 19.14 -4.69
N VAL A 254 17.66 19.87 -4.00
CA VAL A 254 16.27 20.07 -4.41
C VAL A 254 16.23 21.16 -5.47
N VAL A 255 15.37 21.01 -6.48
CA VAL A 255 15.18 22.02 -7.52
C VAL A 255 14.57 23.29 -6.90
N PRO A 256 15.19 24.47 -7.08
CA PRO A 256 14.62 25.73 -6.58
C PRO A 256 13.20 25.97 -7.12
N GLY A 257 12.24 26.24 -6.24
CA GLY A 257 10.83 26.46 -6.60
C GLY A 257 9.99 25.19 -6.78
N PHE A 258 10.60 24.00 -6.79
CA PHE A 258 9.90 22.72 -6.95
C PHE A 258 10.33 21.73 -5.86
N THR A 259 9.64 21.77 -4.71
CA THR A 259 10.04 21.02 -3.49
C THR A 259 10.02 19.49 -3.62
N ASP A 260 9.31 18.97 -4.61
CA ASP A 260 9.16 17.53 -4.85
C ASP A 260 10.13 16.98 -5.90
N TRP A 261 10.98 17.85 -6.49
CA TRP A 261 11.92 17.50 -7.54
C TRP A 261 13.37 17.62 -7.07
N TYR A 262 14.21 16.66 -7.47
CA TYR A 262 15.58 16.52 -7.00
C TYR A 262 16.54 16.46 -8.19
N ASN A 263 17.65 17.19 -8.07
CA ASN A 263 18.79 17.09 -8.96
C ASN A 263 19.63 15.85 -8.57
N VAL A 264 19.83 14.94 -9.51
CA VAL A 264 20.60 13.70 -9.34
C VAL A 264 21.74 13.66 -10.34
N LYS A 265 22.91 13.24 -9.87
CA LYS A 265 24.05 12.94 -10.73
C LYS A 265 24.37 11.45 -10.62
N TYR A 266 24.48 10.76 -11.75
CA TYR A 266 24.86 9.36 -11.80
C TYR A 266 26.37 9.20 -11.98
N ASP A 267 26.93 8.06 -11.57
CA ASP A 267 28.37 7.84 -11.69
C ASP A 267 28.82 7.65 -13.14
N ASN A 268 27.97 7.00 -13.93
CA ASN A 268 28.27 6.61 -15.31
C ASN A 268 28.00 7.74 -16.31
N ASP A 269 27.48 8.88 -15.85
CA ASP A 269 27.11 10.01 -16.71
C ASP A 269 27.39 11.35 -16.01
N PRO A 270 28.16 12.27 -16.62
CA PRO A 270 28.40 13.59 -16.05
C PRO A 270 27.16 14.49 -15.98
N ALA A 271 26.07 14.18 -16.67
CA ALA A 271 24.85 14.99 -16.70
C ALA A 271 24.09 15.01 -15.36
N ILE A 272 23.36 16.11 -15.13
CA ILE A 272 22.46 16.28 -13.99
C ILE A 272 21.03 16.05 -14.46
N TYR A 273 20.34 15.15 -13.79
CA TYR A 273 18.97 14.76 -14.08
C TYR A 273 18.02 15.24 -13.00
N VAL A 274 16.75 15.42 -13.34
CA VAL A 274 15.74 15.99 -12.45
C VAL A 274 14.58 15.00 -12.31
N TYR A 275 14.37 14.48 -11.10
CA TYR A 275 13.36 13.45 -10.84
C TYR A 275 12.56 13.70 -9.56
N ARG A 276 11.37 13.10 -9.50
CA ARG A 276 10.52 13.05 -8.30
C ARG A 276 10.83 11.80 -7.47
N LEU A 277 12.01 11.77 -6.87
CA LEU A 277 12.56 10.60 -6.16
C LEU A 277 11.71 10.06 -5.01
N GLN A 278 10.76 10.85 -4.49
CA GLN A 278 9.82 10.37 -3.47
C GLN A 278 8.90 9.29 -4.02
N ASP A 279 8.41 9.46 -5.25
CA ASP A 279 7.52 8.49 -5.89
C ASP A 279 8.30 7.19 -6.14
N ASP A 280 9.54 7.30 -6.62
CA ASP A 280 10.43 6.16 -6.89
C ASP A 280 10.81 5.38 -5.61
N TYR A 281 10.96 6.09 -4.49
CA TYR A 281 11.22 5.46 -3.18
C TYR A 281 10.00 4.71 -2.65
N GLU A 282 8.78 5.26 -2.82
CA GLU A 282 7.54 4.59 -2.42
C GLU A 282 7.24 3.34 -3.28
N LEU A 283 7.62 3.37 -4.56
CA LEU A 283 7.50 2.24 -5.49
C LEU A 283 8.59 1.16 -5.29
N GLY A 284 9.65 1.47 -4.54
CA GLY A 284 10.78 0.57 -4.31
C GLY A 284 11.83 0.56 -5.42
N ASP A 285 11.74 1.49 -6.37
CA ASP A 285 12.69 1.69 -7.46
C ASP A 285 13.88 2.58 -7.06
N LEU A 286 13.84 3.15 -5.85
CA LEU A 286 14.94 3.91 -5.25
C LEU A 286 15.35 3.34 -3.89
N LEU A 287 16.65 3.06 -3.73
CA LEU A 287 17.24 2.63 -2.46
C LEU A 287 18.32 3.61 -2.00
N ILE A 288 18.30 3.98 -0.72
CA ILE A 288 19.34 4.83 -0.12
C ILE A 288 20.50 3.94 0.34
N VAL A 289 21.70 4.22 -0.14
CA VAL A 289 22.92 3.50 0.25
C VAL A 289 23.47 4.15 1.53
N PRO A 290 23.61 3.40 2.65
CA PRO A 290 24.15 3.97 3.88
C PRO A 290 25.65 4.27 3.74
N LYS A 291 26.09 5.44 4.22
CA LYS A 291 27.49 5.92 4.17
C LYS A 291 28.52 4.93 4.78
N SER A 292 28.11 4.02 5.67
CA SER A 292 29.00 2.99 6.21
C SER A 292 29.42 1.94 5.19
N ALA A 293 28.66 1.75 4.11
CA ALA A 293 28.97 0.83 3.01
C ALA A 293 29.95 1.44 1.97
N GLU A 294 30.12 2.76 1.96
CA GLU A 294 31.02 3.46 1.02
C GLU A 294 32.50 3.14 1.30
N ARG A 295 32.89 2.92 2.57
CA ARG A 295 34.24 2.48 2.92
C ARG A 295 34.59 1.09 2.39
N PHE A 296 33.62 0.19 2.26
CA PHE A 296 33.86 -1.17 1.74
C PHE A 296 33.94 -1.19 0.21
N LEU A 297 33.09 -0.41 -0.48
CA LEU A 297 33.11 -0.31 -1.95
C LEU A 297 34.32 0.47 -2.48
N SER A 298 34.73 1.55 -1.80
CA SER A 298 35.97 2.26 -2.14
C SER A 298 37.20 1.39 -1.97
N MET A 299 37.20 0.46 -1.00
CA MET A 299 38.34 -0.43 -0.74
C MET A 299 38.45 -1.55 -1.78
N MET A 300 37.34 -2.03 -2.36
CA MET A 300 37.37 -3.03 -3.44
C MET A 300 37.82 -2.46 -4.79
N ILE A 301 37.41 -1.23 -5.15
CA ILE A 301 37.83 -0.60 -6.42
C ILE A 301 39.34 -0.30 -6.40
N THR A 302 39.91 0.10 -5.25
CA THR A 302 41.37 0.24 -5.13
C THR A 302 42.12 -1.09 -5.16
N PHE A 303 41.47 -2.20 -4.78
CA PHE A 303 42.09 -3.54 -4.82
C PHE A 303 42.17 -4.11 -6.23
N GLU A 304 41.16 -3.86 -7.09
CA GLU A 304 41.20 -4.28 -8.49
C GLU A 304 42.18 -3.46 -9.33
N LEU A 305 42.35 -2.16 -9.07
CA LEU A 305 43.35 -1.34 -9.75
C LEU A 305 44.80 -1.63 -9.30
N GLY A 306 44.99 -2.16 -8.10
CA GLY A 306 46.31 -2.60 -7.60
C GLY A 306 46.78 -3.93 -8.19
N PHE A 307 45.88 -4.75 -8.72
CA PHE A 307 46.20 -6.05 -9.34
C PHE A 307 46.51 -5.97 -10.84
N LEU A 308 46.30 -4.80 -11.46
CA LEU A 308 46.57 -4.55 -12.89
C LEU A 308 47.90 -3.80 -13.14
N LEU A 309 48.66 -3.49 -12.09
CA LEU A 309 49.93 -2.73 -12.17
C LEU A 309 51.12 -3.41 -11.46
N THR A 310 51.10 -4.73 -11.29
CA THR A 310 52.28 -5.56 -10.96
C THR A 310 52.37 -6.72 -11.92
#